data_AF-A0A1Y1S327-F1
#
_entry.id   AF-A0A1Y1S327-F1
#
_cell.length_a   1.000
_cell.length_b   1.000
_cell.length_c   1.000
_cell.angle_alpha   90.00
_cell.angle_beta   90.00
_cell.angle_gamma   90.00
#
_symmetry.space_group_name_H-M   'P 1'
#
loop_
_entity.id
_entity.type
_entity.pdbx_description
1 polymer ?
#
loop_
_entity_poly.entity_id
_entity_poly.type
_entity_poly.pdbx_seq_one_letter_code
_entity_poly.pdbx_strand_id
1 'polypeptide(L)'
;MNFLEKIWKAIIQRSLSSGPVEVWVFLVLILLFIAFLVISNKRRKIREREILHKAYETKWNRYIEKFDITPEEAELLTKLAGYLGTPEKRYSLLVDSHVFNACLRKYLQHEGGRDDLVRSVMYKAGLKPISEEVRAVALTRRKLPRRRVDIEATLAPLGGAKEGLTAGMHDLSSHGACTDNPEKRFSEGDDLTVSFSFQGRRYRNIGAEVIRVSRKGERLHLKFHHRDS
;
A
#
# COMPACT_ATOMS: atom_id res chain seq x y z
N MET A 1 -23.53 -25.57 28.34
CA MET A 1 -23.94 -26.09 27.01
C MET A 1 -24.65 -24.98 26.28
N ASN A 2 -24.03 -24.44 25.22
CA ASN A 2 -24.49 -23.21 24.59
C ASN A 2 -25.79 -23.44 23.80
N PHE A 3 -26.68 -22.45 23.76
CA PHE A 3 -27.93 -22.50 22.98
C PHE A 3 -27.66 -22.88 21.50
N LEU A 4 -26.54 -22.42 20.96
CA LEU A 4 -26.03 -22.80 19.64
C LEU A 4 -25.77 -24.31 19.49
N GLU A 5 -25.24 -25.00 20.51
CA GLU A 5 -25.01 -26.45 20.47
C GLU A 5 -26.32 -27.23 20.43
N LYS A 6 -27.35 -26.78 21.16
CA LYS A 6 -28.68 -27.42 21.12
C LYS A 6 -29.33 -27.29 19.75
N ILE A 7 -29.24 -26.10 19.13
CA ILE A 7 -29.73 -25.87 17.76
C ILE A 7 -28.96 -26.74 16.77
N TRP A 8 -27.63 -26.79 16.87
CA TRP A 8 -26.80 -27.60 15.99
C TRP A 8 -27.14 -29.10 16.09
N LYS A 9 -27.29 -29.64 17.30
CA LYS A 9 -27.68 -31.04 17.51
C LYS A 9 -29.07 -31.36 16.96
N ALA A 10 -30.04 -30.46 17.17
CA ALA A 10 -31.39 -30.64 16.64
C ALA A 10 -31.42 -30.63 15.10
N ILE A 11 -30.60 -29.79 14.45
CA ILE A 11 -30.48 -29.74 12.99
C ILE A 11 -29.80 -31.02 12.46
N ILE A 12 -28.70 -31.50 13.09
CA ILE A 12 -28.04 -32.75 12.69
C ILE A 12 -28.99 -33.95 12.82
N GLN A 13 -29.67 -34.10 13.96
CA GLN A 13 -30.52 -35.26 14.19
C GLN A 13 -31.68 -35.34 13.18
N ARG A 14 -32.25 -34.20 12.79
CA ARG A 14 -33.29 -34.17 11.74
C ARG A 14 -32.71 -34.44 10.35
N SER A 15 -31.51 -33.92 10.07
CA SER A 15 -30.81 -34.11 8.79
C SER A 15 -30.34 -35.54 8.54
N LEU A 16 -30.13 -36.34 9.60
CA LEU A 16 -29.68 -37.74 9.47
C LEU A 16 -30.82 -38.73 9.19
N SER A 17 -32.08 -38.32 9.35
CA SER A 17 -33.24 -39.15 9.00
C SER A 17 -33.73 -38.93 7.56
N SER A 18 -33.18 -37.93 6.88
CA SER A 18 -33.45 -37.62 5.47
C SER A 18 -32.82 -38.66 4.54
N GLY A 19 -33.52 -39.03 3.48
CA GLY A 19 -32.99 -39.93 2.46
C GLY A 19 -31.71 -39.36 1.81
N PRO A 20 -30.77 -40.20 1.33
CA PRO A 20 -29.50 -39.75 0.74
C PRO A 20 -29.67 -38.73 -0.41
N VAL A 21 -30.79 -38.77 -1.12
CA VAL A 21 -31.14 -37.82 -2.18
C VAL A 21 -31.34 -36.40 -1.65
N GLU A 22 -32.00 -36.21 -0.51
CA GLU A 22 -32.26 -34.89 0.07
C GLU A 22 -30.96 -34.17 0.47
N VAL A 23 -29.99 -34.93 1.01
CA VAL A 23 -28.66 -34.41 1.35
C VAL A 23 -27.92 -33.92 0.11
N TRP A 24 -27.97 -34.67 -0.99
CA TRP A 24 -27.36 -34.24 -2.26
C TRP A 24 -28.01 -32.98 -2.83
N VAL A 25 -29.34 -32.89 -2.80
CA VAL A 25 -30.07 -31.68 -3.25
C VAL A 25 -29.65 -30.47 -2.42
N PHE A 26 -29.59 -30.62 -1.09
CA PHE A 26 -29.17 -29.54 -0.19
C PHE A 26 -27.73 -29.09 -0.48
N LEU A 27 -26.79 -30.02 -0.69
CA LEU A 27 -25.41 -29.70 -1.03
C LEU A 27 -25.30 -28.96 -2.37
N VAL A 28 -26.03 -29.40 -3.40
CA VAL A 28 -26.07 -28.72 -4.70
C VAL A 28 -26.63 -27.30 -4.54
N LEU A 29 -27.70 -27.10 -3.75
CA LEU A 29 -28.27 -25.78 -3.48
C LEU A 29 -27.26 -24.86 -2.77
N ILE A 30 -26.52 -25.37 -1.78
CA ILE A 30 -25.46 -24.60 -1.13
C ILE A 30 -24.37 -24.21 -2.13
N LEU A 31 -23.91 -25.13 -2.97
CA LEU A 31 -22.89 -24.85 -3.97
C LEU A 31 -23.35 -23.80 -4.98
N LEU A 32 -24.59 -23.89 -5.46
CA LEU A 32 -25.18 -22.89 -6.35
C LEU A 32 -25.27 -21.52 -5.68
N PHE A 33 -25.65 -21.49 -4.40
CA PHE A 33 -25.70 -20.25 -3.62
C PHE A 33 -24.30 -19.61 -3.47
N ILE A 34 -23.28 -20.40 -3.14
CA ILE A 34 -21.89 -19.92 -3.05
C ILE A 34 -21.41 -19.41 -4.42
N ALA A 35 -21.67 -20.15 -5.50
CA ALA A 35 -21.31 -19.73 -6.85
C ALA A 35 -21.99 -18.40 -7.23
N PHE A 36 -23.29 -18.26 -6.91
CA PHE A 36 -24.03 -17.02 -7.10
C PHE A 36 -23.40 -15.83 -6.35
N LEU A 37 -23.00 -16.01 -5.08
CA LEU A 37 -22.33 -14.97 -4.30
C LEU A 37 -20.99 -14.55 -4.92
N VAL A 38 -20.19 -15.51 -5.38
CA VAL A 38 -18.90 -15.23 -6.04
C VAL A 38 -19.12 -14.45 -7.35
N ILE A 39 -20.08 -14.87 -8.18
CA ILE A 39 -20.41 -14.18 -9.44
C ILE A 39 -20.93 -12.78 -9.15
N SER A 40 -21.82 -12.61 -8.17
CA SER A 40 -22.37 -11.31 -7.77
C SER A 40 -21.28 -10.36 -7.28
N ASN A 41 -20.38 -10.82 -6.41
CA ASN A 41 -19.25 -10.02 -5.92
C ASN A 41 -18.30 -9.63 -7.07
N LYS A 42 -18.00 -10.56 -7.99
CA LYS A 42 -17.19 -10.27 -9.18
C LYS A 42 -17.86 -9.22 -10.08
N ARG A 43 -19.15 -9.35 -10.35
CA ARG A 43 -19.94 -8.38 -11.13
C ARG A 43 -19.96 -7.01 -10.45
N ARG A 44 -20.12 -6.95 -9.13
CA ARG A 44 -20.07 -5.70 -8.36
C ARG A 44 -18.71 -5.01 -8.52
N LYS A 45 -17.60 -5.74 -8.37
CA LYS A 45 -16.26 -5.18 -8.55
C LYS A 45 -16.01 -4.65 -9.96
N ILE A 46 -16.54 -5.31 -11.00
CA ILE A 46 -16.43 -4.84 -12.39
C ILE A 46 -17.18 -3.52 -12.55
N ARG A 47 -18.44 -3.43 -12.07
CA ARG A 47 -19.22 -2.19 -12.12
C ARG A 47 -18.56 -1.04 -11.35
N GLU A 48 -18.01 -1.31 -10.17
CA GLU A 48 -17.29 -0.31 -9.37
C GLU A 48 -16.08 0.23 -10.14
N ARG A 49 -15.34 -0.63 -10.87
CA ARG A 49 -14.22 -0.20 -11.73
C ARG A 49 -14.70 0.62 -12.92
N GLU A 50 -15.78 0.24 -13.58
CA GLU A 50 -16.36 0.98 -14.71
C GLU A 50 -16.84 2.37 -14.29
N ILE A 51 -17.53 2.48 -13.15
CA ILE A 51 -17.97 3.77 -12.59
C ILE A 51 -16.76 4.64 -12.27
N LEU A 52 -15.73 4.05 -11.64
CA LEU A 52 -14.50 4.76 -11.30
C LEU A 52 -13.75 5.24 -12.56
N HIS A 53 -13.67 4.40 -13.60
CA HIS A 53 -13.08 4.74 -14.89
C HIS A 53 -13.81 5.92 -15.54
N LYS A 54 -15.15 5.86 -15.63
CA LYS A 54 -15.98 6.96 -16.15
C LYS A 54 -15.78 8.25 -15.35
N ALA A 55 -15.63 8.16 -14.03
CA ALA A 55 -15.35 9.32 -13.19
C ALA A 55 -13.97 9.93 -13.49
N TYR A 56 -12.95 9.11 -13.73
CA TYR A 56 -11.61 9.58 -14.12
C TYR A 56 -11.59 10.17 -15.52
N GLU A 57 -12.29 9.56 -16.47
CA GLU A 57 -12.44 10.06 -17.84
C GLU A 57 -13.17 11.40 -17.86
N THR A 58 -14.25 11.53 -17.08
CA THR A 58 -14.97 12.80 -16.92
C THR A 58 -14.06 13.90 -16.35
N LYS A 59 -13.25 13.58 -15.33
CA LYS A 59 -12.27 14.53 -14.77
C LYS A 59 -11.21 14.90 -15.81
N TRP A 60 -10.71 13.92 -16.56
CA TRP A 60 -9.74 14.13 -17.62
C TRP A 60 -10.27 15.11 -18.67
N ASN A 61 -11.43 14.84 -19.24
CA ASN A 61 -12.05 15.70 -20.26
C ASN A 61 -12.27 17.12 -19.72
N ARG A 62 -12.74 17.24 -18.48
CA ARG A 62 -12.89 18.56 -17.82
C ARG A 62 -11.58 19.32 -17.71
N TYR A 63 -10.47 18.66 -17.40
CA TYR A 63 -9.17 19.34 -17.30
C TYR A 63 -8.55 19.64 -18.66
N ILE A 64 -8.75 18.78 -19.67
CA ILE A 64 -8.34 19.06 -21.05
C ILE A 64 -9.02 20.33 -21.55
N GLU A 65 -10.33 20.44 -21.37
CA GLU A 65 -11.10 21.64 -21.74
C GLU A 65 -10.68 22.85 -20.89
N LYS A 66 -10.61 22.68 -19.56
CA LYS A 66 -10.26 23.78 -18.64
C LYS A 66 -8.89 24.41 -18.91
N PHE A 67 -7.91 23.60 -19.28
CA PHE A 67 -6.54 24.07 -19.53
C PHE A 67 -6.22 24.26 -21.00
N ASP A 68 -7.21 24.16 -21.90
CA ASP A 68 -7.06 24.30 -23.35
C ASP A 68 -5.91 23.42 -23.91
N ILE A 69 -5.92 22.14 -23.53
CA ILE A 69 -4.86 21.19 -23.89
C ILE A 69 -5.06 20.70 -25.33
N THR A 70 -4.02 20.84 -26.18
CA THR A 70 -4.08 20.42 -27.58
C THR A 70 -4.03 18.90 -27.73
N PRO A 71 -4.42 18.33 -28.88
CA PRO A 71 -4.32 16.89 -29.13
C PRO A 71 -2.91 16.32 -28.95
N GLU A 72 -1.87 17.04 -29.37
CA GLU A 72 -0.47 16.63 -29.25
C GLU A 72 -0.01 16.64 -27.78
N GLU A 73 -0.45 17.64 -27.00
CA GLU A 73 -0.22 17.72 -25.56
C GLU A 73 -0.95 16.59 -24.81
N ALA A 74 -2.17 16.25 -25.22
CA ALA A 74 -2.94 15.13 -24.69
C ALA A 74 -2.30 13.78 -25.00
N GLU A 75 -1.69 13.63 -26.19
CA GLU A 75 -0.90 12.45 -26.54
C GLU A 75 0.34 12.33 -25.64
N LEU A 76 1.09 13.42 -25.44
CA LEU A 76 2.23 13.47 -24.51
C LEU A 76 1.79 13.06 -23.09
N LEU A 77 0.71 13.63 -22.58
CA LEU A 77 0.18 13.29 -21.26
C LEU A 77 -0.26 11.83 -21.16
N THR A 78 -0.78 11.25 -22.25
CA THR A 78 -1.11 9.82 -22.32
C THR A 78 0.15 8.95 -22.26
N LYS A 79 1.25 9.34 -22.93
CA LYS A 79 2.55 8.68 -22.79
C LYS A 79 3.09 8.79 -21.37
N LEU A 80 3.03 9.98 -20.76
CA LEU A 80 3.42 10.22 -19.36
C LEU A 80 2.60 9.38 -18.37
N ALA A 81 1.32 9.15 -18.66
CA ALA A 81 0.44 8.34 -17.81
C ALA A 81 0.87 6.87 -17.75
N GLY A 82 1.57 6.35 -18.76
CA GLY A 82 2.15 5.00 -18.73
C GLY A 82 3.18 4.80 -17.61
N TYR A 83 3.75 5.89 -17.08
CA TYR A 83 4.70 5.85 -15.96
C TYR A 83 4.06 5.98 -14.57
N LEU A 84 2.72 6.14 -14.51
CA LEU A 84 1.92 6.10 -13.29
C LEU A 84 1.69 4.64 -12.85
N GLY A 85 1.52 4.42 -11.55
CA GLY A 85 1.07 3.12 -11.03
C GLY A 85 -0.38 2.77 -11.40
N THR A 86 -1.18 3.78 -11.74
CA THR A 86 -2.58 3.66 -12.22
C THR A 86 -2.78 4.61 -13.40
N PRO A 87 -2.54 4.17 -14.65
CA PRO A 87 -2.63 5.03 -15.85
C PRO A 87 -4.00 5.70 -16.04
N GLU A 88 -5.06 5.11 -15.51
CA GLU A 88 -6.43 5.64 -15.56
C GLU A 88 -6.55 6.98 -14.83
N LYS A 89 -5.64 7.28 -13.88
CA LYS A 89 -5.57 8.55 -13.16
C LYS A 89 -4.75 9.62 -13.89
N ARG A 90 -4.67 9.58 -15.22
CA ARG A 90 -3.90 10.55 -16.03
C ARG A 90 -4.23 12.02 -15.76
N TYR A 91 -5.47 12.33 -15.34
CA TYR A 91 -5.85 13.69 -14.91
C TYR A 91 -4.96 14.25 -13.78
N SER A 92 -4.35 13.39 -12.96
CA SER A 92 -3.45 13.80 -11.89
C SER A 92 -2.20 14.53 -12.40
N LEU A 93 -1.77 14.25 -13.64
CA LEU A 93 -0.65 14.94 -14.29
C LEU A 93 -0.91 16.43 -14.50
N LEU A 94 -2.18 16.84 -14.61
CA LEU A 94 -2.57 18.24 -14.81
C LEU A 94 -2.83 18.99 -13.49
N VAL A 95 -2.85 18.29 -12.35
CA VAL A 95 -3.22 18.86 -11.04
C VAL A 95 -2.06 18.83 -10.06
N ASP A 96 -1.21 17.80 -10.14
CA ASP A 96 -0.12 17.57 -9.19
C ASP A 96 1.24 17.70 -9.89
N SER A 97 1.95 18.80 -9.60
CA SER A 97 3.29 19.06 -10.16
C SER A 97 4.31 17.98 -9.78
N HIS A 98 4.20 17.35 -8.60
CA HIS A 98 5.14 16.29 -8.22
C HIS A 98 4.92 15.03 -9.04
N VAL A 99 3.66 14.66 -9.27
CA VAL A 99 3.30 13.49 -10.10
C VAL A 99 3.73 13.73 -11.55
N PHE A 100 3.40 14.90 -12.11
CA PHE A 100 3.81 15.29 -13.46
C PHE A 100 5.33 15.19 -13.64
N ASN A 101 6.09 15.88 -12.78
CA ASN A 101 7.54 15.91 -12.87
C ASN A 101 8.17 14.52 -12.61
N ALA A 102 7.56 13.68 -11.76
CA ALA A 102 8.02 12.32 -11.54
C ALA A 102 7.85 11.43 -12.78
N CYS A 103 6.71 11.53 -13.47
CA CYS A 103 6.49 10.83 -14.74
C CYS A 103 7.39 11.39 -15.85
N LEU A 104 7.50 12.71 -15.95
CA LEU A 104 8.35 13.37 -16.94
C LEU A 104 9.81 12.92 -16.83
N ARG A 105 10.37 12.82 -15.63
CA ARG A 105 11.74 12.31 -15.45
C ARG A 105 11.93 10.90 -16.02
N LYS A 106 10.98 10.00 -15.76
CA LYS A 106 11.04 8.64 -16.28
C LYS A 106 10.92 8.64 -17.81
N TYR A 107 9.98 9.42 -18.33
CA TYR A 107 9.78 9.57 -19.78
C TYR A 107 11.05 10.08 -20.49
N LEU A 108 11.68 11.12 -19.96
CA LEU A 108 12.92 11.68 -20.51
C LEU A 108 14.10 10.69 -20.50
N GLN A 109 14.13 9.75 -19.55
CA GLN A 109 15.15 8.70 -19.51
C GLN A 109 14.98 7.66 -20.62
N HIS A 110 13.77 7.51 -21.19
CA HIS A 110 13.46 6.44 -22.15
C HIS A 110 13.27 6.92 -23.59
N GLU A 111 12.58 8.04 -23.81
CA GLU A 111 12.09 8.40 -25.16
C GLU A 111 12.70 9.69 -25.74
N GLY A 112 13.45 10.47 -24.96
CA GLY A 112 13.92 11.79 -25.36
C GLY A 112 12.76 12.81 -25.37
N GLY A 113 12.98 13.99 -24.77
CA GLY A 113 11.91 14.96 -24.50
C GLY A 113 11.54 15.85 -25.68
N ARG A 114 10.23 16.04 -25.89
CA ARG A 114 9.70 17.22 -26.60
C ARG A 114 9.51 18.38 -25.62
N ASP A 115 10.58 19.14 -25.42
CA ASP A 115 10.64 20.23 -24.44
C ASP A 115 9.60 21.33 -24.69
N ASP A 116 9.23 21.57 -25.95
CA ASP A 116 8.20 22.51 -26.37
C ASP A 116 6.82 22.15 -25.79
N LEU A 117 6.37 20.91 -25.98
CA LEU A 117 5.09 20.43 -25.48
C LEU A 117 5.05 20.39 -23.96
N VAL A 118 6.15 19.96 -23.33
CA VAL A 118 6.25 19.90 -21.86
C VAL A 118 6.07 21.30 -21.26
N ARG A 119 6.78 22.31 -21.79
CA ARG A 119 6.67 23.68 -21.31
C ARG A 119 5.26 24.24 -21.51
N SER A 120 4.65 23.96 -22.66
CA SER A 120 3.28 24.39 -22.96
C SER A 120 2.28 23.81 -21.96
N VAL A 121 2.31 22.49 -21.72
CA VAL A 121 1.45 21.83 -20.71
C VAL A 121 1.67 22.41 -19.32
N MET A 122 2.92 22.60 -18.90
CA MET A 122 3.24 23.14 -17.59
C MET A 122 2.72 24.56 -17.41
N TYR A 123 2.87 25.41 -18.42
CA TYR A 123 2.35 26.78 -18.41
C TYR A 123 0.83 26.79 -18.30
N LYS A 124 0.13 26.05 -19.16
CA LYS A 124 -1.34 25.97 -19.19
C LYS A 124 -1.93 25.42 -17.89
N ALA A 125 -1.32 24.37 -17.33
CA ALA A 125 -1.78 23.75 -16.09
C ALA A 125 -1.25 24.44 -14.81
N GLY A 126 -0.45 25.51 -14.94
CA GLY A 126 0.15 26.22 -13.80
C GLY A 126 1.11 25.34 -12.98
N LEU A 127 1.74 24.35 -13.62
CA LEU A 127 2.67 23.42 -12.97
C LEU A 127 4.05 24.06 -12.86
N LYS A 128 4.64 24.01 -11.67
CA LYS A 128 5.97 24.55 -11.47
C LYS A 128 7.03 23.54 -11.93
N PRO A 129 8.05 23.98 -12.68
CA PRO A 129 9.23 23.16 -12.88
C PRO A 129 9.84 22.85 -11.53
N ILE A 130 10.31 21.61 -11.36
CA ILE A 130 11.22 21.30 -10.27
C ILE A 130 12.46 22.17 -10.51
N SER A 131 12.68 23.16 -9.64
CA SER A 131 13.89 23.98 -9.67
C SER A 131 15.10 23.05 -9.59
N GLU A 132 16.19 23.40 -10.27
CA GLU A 132 17.42 22.58 -10.24
C GLU A 132 17.97 22.39 -8.81
N GLU A 133 17.65 23.30 -7.90
CA GLU A 133 17.95 23.17 -6.47
C GLU A 133 17.25 21.94 -5.84
N VAL A 134 16.02 21.62 -6.28
CA VAL A 134 15.31 20.39 -5.90
C VAL A 134 15.83 19.17 -6.69
N ARG A 135 16.49 19.34 -7.86
CA ARG A 135 17.24 18.26 -8.52
C ARG A 135 18.44 17.81 -7.67
N ALA A 136 19.08 18.73 -6.94
CA ALA A 136 20.22 18.44 -6.06
C ALA A 136 19.82 17.89 -4.69
N VAL A 137 18.60 18.14 -4.22
CA VAL A 137 18.00 17.42 -3.08
C VAL A 137 17.56 16.04 -3.56
N ALA A 138 18.56 15.19 -3.80
CA ALA A 138 18.43 13.82 -4.27
C ALA A 138 17.26 13.11 -3.59
N LEU A 139 16.22 12.77 -4.38
CA LEU A 139 15.33 11.59 -4.33
C LEU A 139 15.00 10.97 -2.96
N THR A 140 15.06 11.75 -1.89
CA THR A 140 14.89 11.23 -0.54
C THR A 140 13.40 11.32 -0.27
N ARG A 141 12.68 10.25 -0.61
CA ARG A 141 11.26 10.08 -0.24
C ARG A 141 11.04 10.11 1.28
N ARG A 142 12.11 10.08 2.07
CA ARG A 142 12.04 10.08 3.53
C ARG A 142 11.92 11.52 4.03
N LYS A 143 10.82 11.81 4.72
CA LYS A 143 10.55 13.10 5.36
C LYS A 143 11.58 13.46 6.44
N LEU A 144 12.26 12.46 7.01
CA LEU A 144 13.22 12.63 8.10
C LEU A 144 14.51 11.83 7.85
N PRO A 145 15.67 12.36 8.25
CA PRO A 145 16.93 11.65 8.14
C PRO A 145 16.95 10.43 9.08
N ARG A 146 17.59 9.34 8.62
CA ARG A 146 17.91 8.20 9.49
C ARG A 146 19.34 8.34 9.97
N ARG A 147 19.55 8.17 11.27
CA ARG A 147 20.89 8.08 11.84
C ARG A 147 21.33 6.62 11.78
N ARG A 148 22.53 6.36 11.26
CA ARG A 148 23.17 5.04 11.41
C ARG A 148 23.53 4.86 12.88
N VAL A 149 23.12 3.73 13.43
CA VAL A 149 23.40 3.31 14.80
C VAL A 149 23.88 1.87 14.76
N ASP A 150 24.62 1.48 15.78
CA ASP A 150 24.99 0.08 16.01
C ASP A 150 24.77 -0.19 17.49
N ILE A 151 23.51 -0.54 17.80
CA ILE A 151 23.05 -0.74 19.17
C ILE A 151 22.21 -2.01 19.24
N GLU A 152 22.21 -2.66 20.40
CA GLU A 152 21.34 -3.79 20.65
C GLU A 152 19.90 -3.34 20.94
N ALA A 153 18.94 -4.10 20.42
CA ALA A 153 17.53 -3.96 20.69
C ALA A 153 16.92 -5.32 21.03
N THR A 154 15.89 -5.31 21.87
CA THR A 154 15.10 -6.48 22.21
C THR A 154 13.76 -6.40 21.47
N LEU A 155 13.44 -7.45 20.70
CA LEU A 155 12.21 -7.58 19.91
C LEU A 155 11.30 -8.64 20.54
N ALA A 156 10.05 -8.30 20.84
CA ALA A 156 9.07 -9.25 21.36
C ALA A 156 7.70 -9.08 20.66
N PRO A 157 6.95 -10.15 20.33
CA PRO A 157 5.61 -10.01 19.74
C PRO A 157 4.68 -9.14 20.60
N LEU A 158 3.85 -8.31 19.96
CA LEU A 158 2.92 -7.44 20.68
C LEU A 158 1.88 -8.29 21.44
N GLY A 159 1.77 -8.10 22.76
CA GLY A 159 0.81 -8.81 23.62
C GLY A 159 1.23 -10.23 24.05
N GLY A 160 2.44 -10.70 23.70
CA GLY A 160 2.94 -12.02 24.09
C GLY A 160 3.76 -12.00 25.38
N ALA A 161 3.57 -13.00 26.24
CA ALA A 161 4.45 -13.29 27.40
C ALA A 161 5.79 -13.96 27.00
N LYS A 162 6.12 -13.98 25.70
CA LYS A 162 7.34 -14.64 25.20
C LYS A 162 8.57 -13.78 25.50
N GLU A 163 9.66 -14.45 25.85
CA GLU A 163 10.97 -13.83 25.99
C GLU A 163 11.34 -13.08 24.70
N GLY A 164 11.83 -11.85 24.87
CA GLY A 164 12.28 -11.03 23.76
C GLY A 164 13.57 -11.56 23.16
N LEU A 165 13.73 -11.41 21.85
CA LEU A 165 14.95 -11.78 21.14
C LEU A 165 15.86 -10.56 20.98
N THR A 166 17.16 -10.73 21.22
CA THR A 166 18.16 -9.70 20.95
C THR A 166 18.44 -9.59 19.46
N ALA A 167 18.48 -8.37 18.94
CA ALA A 167 18.74 -8.04 17.54
C ALA A 167 19.62 -6.78 17.44
N GLY A 168 20.48 -6.71 16.42
CA GLY A 168 21.22 -5.49 16.10
C GLY A 168 20.32 -4.46 15.41
N MET A 169 20.39 -3.20 15.83
CA MET A 169 19.72 -2.07 15.18
C MET A 169 20.74 -1.25 14.40
N HIS A 170 20.51 -1.10 13.09
CA HIS A 170 21.45 -0.53 12.12
C HIS A 170 21.12 0.92 11.73
N ASP A 171 19.83 1.25 11.74
CA ASP A 171 19.36 2.61 11.51
C ASP A 171 18.20 2.95 12.45
N LEU A 172 18.13 4.23 12.83
CA LEU A 172 17.11 4.75 13.72
C LEU A 172 16.62 6.11 13.21
N SER A 173 15.32 6.33 13.32
CA SER A 173 14.63 7.59 13.09
C SER A 173 13.53 7.77 14.11
N SER A 174 12.90 8.94 14.17
CA SER A 174 11.77 9.16 15.07
C SER A 174 10.53 8.32 14.74
N HIS A 175 10.43 7.76 13.52
CA HIS A 175 9.26 7.01 13.07
C HIS A 175 9.52 5.51 12.87
N GLY A 176 10.73 5.04 13.10
CA GLY A 176 11.07 3.65 12.82
C GLY A 176 12.56 3.37 12.79
N ALA A 177 12.89 2.11 12.53
CA ALA A 177 14.25 1.60 12.58
C ALA A 177 14.46 0.43 11.59
N CYS A 178 15.71 0.08 11.34
CA CYS A 178 16.11 -1.13 10.63
C CYS A 178 16.85 -2.04 11.60
N THR A 179 16.36 -3.26 11.79
CA THR A 179 16.92 -4.23 12.76
C THR A 179 17.18 -5.56 12.07
N ASP A 180 18.00 -6.40 12.70
CA ASP A 180 18.12 -7.81 12.32
C ASP A 180 16.83 -8.58 12.66
N ASN A 181 16.55 -9.63 11.89
CA ASN A 181 15.44 -10.55 12.13
C ASN A 181 15.99 -11.86 12.74
N PRO A 182 16.16 -11.95 14.07
CA PRO A 182 16.74 -13.13 14.69
C PRO A 182 15.89 -14.35 14.32
N GLU A 183 16.55 -15.39 13.82
CA GLU A 183 15.92 -16.65 13.40
C GLU A 183 14.84 -16.50 12.32
N LYS A 184 14.79 -15.35 11.63
CA LYS A 184 13.73 -15.00 10.66
C LYS A 184 12.32 -15.09 11.25
N ARG A 185 12.18 -14.80 12.54
CA ARG A 185 10.95 -15.02 13.31
C ARG A 185 9.79 -14.12 12.91
N PHE A 186 10.07 -12.90 12.45
CA PHE A 186 9.06 -11.91 12.11
C PHE A 186 8.88 -11.76 10.61
N SER A 187 7.63 -11.51 10.18
CA SER A 187 7.20 -11.32 8.79
C SER A 187 6.61 -9.92 8.57
N GLU A 188 6.44 -9.53 7.31
CA GLU A 188 5.79 -8.25 6.96
C GLU A 188 4.34 -8.23 7.43
N GLY A 189 3.95 -7.14 8.11
CA GLY A 189 2.65 -6.97 8.76
C GLY A 189 2.59 -7.42 10.23
N ASP A 190 3.65 -8.04 10.77
CA ASP A 190 3.68 -8.43 12.19
C ASP A 190 3.80 -7.20 13.11
N ASP A 191 3.05 -7.22 14.20
CA ASP A 191 3.16 -6.26 15.30
C ASP A 191 4.10 -6.77 16.41
N LEU A 192 5.02 -5.92 16.84
CA LEU A 192 5.99 -6.22 17.88
C LEU A 192 6.26 -5.03 18.80
N THR A 193 6.97 -5.30 19.88
CA THR A 193 7.53 -4.30 20.79
C THR A 193 9.03 -4.28 20.65
N VAL A 194 9.60 -3.08 20.68
CA VAL A 194 11.04 -2.84 20.61
C VAL A 194 11.48 -2.14 21.89
N SER A 195 12.54 -2.64 22.51
CA SER A 195 13.24 -1.98 23.62
C SER A 195 14.71 -1.78 23.29
N PHE A 196 15.27 -0.60 23.56
CA PHE A 196 16.68 -0.29 23.26
C PHE A 196 17.17 0.88 24.12
N SER A 197 18.49 1.10 24.16
CA SER A 197 19.10 2.26 24.83
C SER A 197 19.81 3.14 23.80
N PHE A 198 19.53 4.44 23.81
CA PHE A 198 20.14 5.39 22.88
C PHE A 198 20.46 6.71 23.58
N GLN A 199 21.71 7.17 23.46
CA GLN A 199 22.21 8.41 24.09
C GLN A 199 21.91 8.50 25.60
N GLY A 200 22.14 7.42 26.34
CA GLY A 200 21.89 7.35 27.79
C GLY A 200 20.41 7.28 28.19
N ARG A 201 19.46 7.34 27.24
CA ARG A 201 18.03 7.16 27.49
C ARG A 201 17.60 5.73 27.15
N ARG A 202 16.80 5.14 28.04
CA ARG A 202 16.22 3.81 27.83
C ARG A 202 14.81 3.92 27.27
N TYR A 203 14.58 3.27 26.13
CA TYR A 203 13.30 3.18 25.47
C TYR A 203 12.75 1.77 25.67
N ARG A 204 11.58 1.64 26.30
CA ARG A 204 10.99 0.33 26.63
C ARG A 204 9.62 0.16 26.00
N ASN A 205 9.38 -1.04 25.48
CA ASN A 205 8.11 -1.51 24.93
C ASN A 205 7.48 -0.54 23.93
N ILE A 206 8.29 -0.03 22.98
CA ILE A 206 7.76 0.78 21.87
C ILE A 206 7.05 -0.16 20.90
N GLY A 207 5.74 0.02 20.71
CA GLY A 207 4.99 -0.71 19.68
C GLY A 207 5.50 -0.37 18.27
N ALA A 208 5.61 -1.38 17.42
CA ALA A 208 6.08 -1.24 16.05
C ALA A 208 5.46 -2.28 15.12
N GLU A 209 5.30 -1.90 13.86
CA GLU A 209 4.84 -2.75 12.77
C GLU A 209 6.02 -3.07 11.84
N VAL A 210 6.15 -4.33 11.41
CA VAL A 210 7.10 -4.74 10.37
C VAL A 210 6.56 -4.33 9.00
N ILE A 211 6.97 -3.15 8.51
CA ILE A 211 6.50 -2.64 7.21
C ILE A 211 7.15 -3.31 6.01
N ARG A 212 8.30 -3.97 6.20
CA ARG A 212 9.03 -4.67 5.14
C ARG A 212 10.08 -5.59 5.72
N VAL A 213 10.27 -6.74 5.09
CA VAL A 213 11.43 -7.62 5.31
C VAL A 213 12.37 -7.57 4.11
N SER A 214 13.68 -7.60 4.34
CA SER A 214 14.71 -7.51 3.30
C SER A 214 15.88 -8.46 3.56
N ARG A 215 16.84 -8.52 2.61
CA ARG A 215 17.99 -9.44 2.66
C ARG A 215 17.57 -10.89 2.95
N LYS A 216 16.70 -11.45 2.13
CA LYS A 216 16.22 -12.85 2.26
C LYS A 216 15.65 -13.20 3.64
N GLY A 217 15.00 -12.25 4.30
CA GLY A 217 14.39 -12.46 5.61
C GLY A 217 15.18 -11.87 6.77
N GLU A 218 16.45 -11.49 6.58
CA GLU A 218 17.39 -11.18 7.66
C GLU A 218 17.22 -9.79 8.26
N ARG A 219 16.55 -8.86 7.56
CA ARG A 219 16.40 -7.47 8.04
C ARG A 219 14.96 -7.03 8.07
N LEU A 220 14.55 -6.51 9.22
CA LEU A 220 13.26 -5.87 9.45
C LEU A 220 13.37 -4.36 9.24
N HIS A 221 12.43 -3.80 8.49
CA HIS A 221 12.15 -2.37 8.49
C HIS A 221 10.92 -2.17 9.35
N LEU A 222 11.09 -1.45 10.45
CA LEU A 222 10.08 -1.24 11.46
C LEU A 222 9.53 0.18 11.36
N LYS A 223 8.23 0.33 11.60
CA LYS A 223 7.56 1.61 11.80
C LYS A 223 7.04 1.66 13.23
N PHE A 224 7.49 2.64 14.00
CA PHE A 224 7.02 2.81 15.37
C PHE A 224 5.58 3.33 15.39
N HIS A 225 4.77 2.79 16.29
CA HIS A 225 3.47 3.38 16.63
C HIS A 225 3.73 4.72 17.31
N HIS A 226 2.94 5.74 16.97
CA HIS A 226 3.02 7.02 17.66
C HIS A 226 2.70 6.77 19.13
N ARG A 227 3.69 7.01 19.99
CA ARG A 227 3.42 7.15 21.41
C ARG A 227 3.02 8.60 21.56
N ASP A 228 1.74 8.85 21.78
CA ASP A 228 1.31 10.12 22.35
C ASP A 228 1.96 10.19 23.73
N SER A 229 3.13 10.81 23.78
CA SER A 229 3.94 11.00 24.98
C SER A 229 3.37 12.11 25.84
#